data_AF-A0A2D4T4Y5-F1
#
_entry.id   AF-A0A2D4T4Y5-F1
#
_cell.length_a   1.000
_cell.length_b   1.000
_cell.length_c   1.000
_cell.angle_alpha   90.00
_cell.angle_beta   90.00
_cell.angle_gamma   90.00
#
_symmetry.space_group_name_H-M   'P 1'
#
loop_
_entity.id
_entity.type
_entity.pdbx_description
1 polymer ?
#
loop_
_entity_poly.entity_id
_entity_poly.type
_entity_poly.pdbx_seq_one_letter_code
_entity_poly.pdbx_strand_id
1 'polypeptide(L)'
;MSGEIHPLAPHTLPPFIGTADGGDPLFSAIIYIVIFAVLGVGVVYLKLHAIPEQLAHKHGNTQSQLIMVLALLALFTHNNIFWVAALILALLKLPDFLTPLNNISESLKKLAPDSGEQSPPPVEKSGEVQ
;
A
#
# COMPACT_ATOMS: atom_id res chain seq x y z
N MET A 1 -53.16 6.01 -35.72
CA MET A 1 -53.68 7.39 -35.74
C MET A 1 -52.52 8.30 -35.42
N SER A 2 -51.87 8.84 -36.45
CA SER A 2 -50.79 9.81 -36.29
C SER A 2 -51.43 11.10 -35.78
N GLY A 3 -51.14 11.48 -34.53
CA GLY A 3 -51.62 12.75 -33.99
C GLY A 3 -51.05 13.89 -34.84
N GLU A 4 -51.91 14.76 -35.35
CA GLU A 4 -51.50 15.95 -36.09
C GLU A 4 -50.53 16.76 -35.23
N ILE A 5 -49.28 16.82 -35.68
CA ILE A 5 -48.23 17.56 -35.01
C ILE A 5 -48.50 19.05 -35.29
N HIS A 6 -48.62 19.84 -34.22
CA HIS A 6 -48.91 21.27 -34.29
C HIS A 6 -47.94 21.98 -35.27
N PRO A 7 -48.40 22.90 -36.15
CA PRO A 7 -47.56 23.50 -37.19
C PRO A 7 -46.40 24.35 -36.67
N LEU A 8 -46.39 24.73 -35.39
CA LEU A 8 -45.24 25.37 -34.72
C LEU A 8 -44.33 24.37 -33.97
N ALA A 9 -44.63 23.08 -33.97
CA ALA A 9 -43.79 22.08 -33.32
C ALA A 9 -42.53 21.83 -34.16
N PRO A 10 -41.34 21.77 -33.54
CA PRO A 10 -40.11 21.45 -34.25
C PRO A 10 -40.22 20.09 -34.96
N HIS A 11 -39.92 20.07 -36.26
CA HIS A 11 -40.01 18.85 -37.08
C HIS A 11 -38.95 17.78 -36.75
N THR A 12 -37.97 18.11 -35.91
CA THR A 12 -36.91 17.21 -35.45
C THR A 12 -36.61 17.47 -33.98
N LEU A 13 -36.80 16.45 -33.14
CA LEU A 13 -36.30 16.48 -31.78
C LEU A 13 -34.78 16.23 -31.78
N PRO A 14 -34.01 16.87 -30.88
CA PRO A 14 -32.60 16.59 -30.73
C PRO A 14 -32.35 15.10 -30.42
N PRO A 15 -31.28 14.49 -30.96
CA PRO A 15 -31.07 13.05 -30.91
C PRO A 15 -30.75 12.50 -29.51
N PHE A 16 -30.52 13.38 -28.53
CA PHE A 16 -30.24 13.03 -27.15
C PHE A 16 -31.49 13.03 -26.25
N ILE A 17 -32.65 13.48 -26.74
CA ILE A 17 -33.90 13.45 -25.96
C ILE A 17 -34.52 12.05 -26.05
N GLY A 18 -35.05 11.57 -24.92
CA GLY A 18 -35.75 10.29 -24.85
C GLY A 18 -36.87 10.18 -25.89
N THR A 19 -36.88 9.07 -26.60
CA THR A 19 -37.82 8.77 -27.68
C THR A 19 -39.07 8.05 -27.14
N ALA A 20 -40.20 8.16 -27.85
CA ALA A 20 -41.47 7.60 -27.40
C ALA A 20 -41.53 6.06 -27.40
N ASP A 21 -40.52 5.40 -27.95
CA ASP A 21 -40.26 3.96 -27.88
C ASP A 21 -39.62 3.53 -26.54
N GLY A 22 -39.37 4.49 -25.64
CA GLY A 22 -38.79 4.27 -24.31
C GLY A 22 -37.26 4.34 -24.26
N GLY A 23 -36.59 4.58 -25.39
CA GLY A 23 -35.14 4.75 -25.43
C GLY A 23 -34.71 6.13 -24.91
N ASP A 24 -33.72 6.18 -24.04
CA ASP A 24 -33.07 7.43 -23.61
C ASP A 24 -31.55 7.33 -23.84
N PRO A 25 -31.05 7.85 -24.98
CA PRO A 25 -29.63 7.83 -25.32
C PRO A 25 -28.76 8.62 -24.33
N LEU A 26 -29.29 9.73 -23.78
CA LEU A 26 -28.56 10.56 -22.80
C LEU A 26 -28.38 9.82 -21.49
N PHE A 27 -29.46 9.23 -21.00
CA PHE A 27 -29.44 8.41 -19.78
C PHE A 27 -28.46 7.25 -19.92
N SER A 28 -28.50 6.56 -21.07
CA SER A 28 -27.59 5.45 -21.38
C SER A 28 -26.13 5.91 -21.40
N ALA A 29 -25.83 7.04 -22.06
CA ALA A 29 -24.48 7.62 -22.09
C ALA A 29 -23.99 7.99 -20.68
N ILE A 30 -24.83 8.61 -19.86
CA ILE A 30 -24.50 8.97 -18.48
C ILE A 30 -24.18 7.71 -17.65
N ILE A 31 -24.95 6.63 -17.80
CA ILE A 31 -24.66 5.36 -17.10
C ILE A 31 -23.25 4.88 -17.43
N TYR A 32 -22.89 4.82 -18.71
CA TYR A 32 -21.54 4.39 -19.09
C TYR A 32 -20.47 5.34 -18.55
N ILE A 33 -20.68 6.66 -18.67
CA ILE A 33 -19.75 7.67 -18.13
C ILE A 33 -19.56 7.49 -16.63
N VAL A 34 -20.64 7.29 -15.86
CA VAL A 34 -20.56 7.08 -14.41
C VAL A 34 -19.81 5.79 -14.09
N ILE A 35 -20.07 4.69 -14.81
CA ILE A 35 -19.34 3.43 -14.63
C ILE A 35 -17.84 3.65 -14.88
N PHE A 36 -17.47 4.26 -16.00
CA PHE A 36 -16.07 4.54 -16.33
C PHE A 36 -15.43 5.52 -15.35
N ALA A 37 -16.16 6.53 -14.89
CA ALA A 37 -15.67 7.49 -13.91
C ALA A 37 -15.41 6.82 -12.56
N VAL A 38 -16.34 6.00 -12.07
CA VAL A 38 -16.18 5.25 -10.82
C VAL A 38 -15.01 4.27 -10.91
N LEU A 39 -14.91 3.51 -12.00
CA LEU A 39 -13.79 2.59 -12.22
C LEU A 39 -12.46 3.35 -12.36
N GLY A 40 -12.44 4.45 -13.11
CA GLY A 40 -11.25 5.28 -13.29
C GLY A 40 -10.76 5.89 -11.98
N VAL A 41 -11.66 6.51 -11.21
CA VAL A 41 -11.36 7.05 -9.89
C VAL A 41 -10.93 5.94 -8.93
N GLY A 42 -11.60 4.78 -8.93
CA GLY A 42 -11.23 3.63 -8.12
C GLY A 42 -9.83 3.12 -8.43
N VAL A 43 -9.48 2.96 -9.71
CA VAL A 43 -8.13 2.55 -10.14
C VAL A 43 -7.08 3.58 -9.76
N VAL A 44 -7.37 4.88 -9.94
CA VAL A 44 -6.47 5.96 -9.54
C VAL A 44 -6.27 5.96 -8.02
N TYR A 45 -7.34 5.82 -7.25
CA TYR A 45 -7.30 5.76 -5.79
C TYR A 45 -6.44 4.60 -5.28
N LEU A 46 -6.66 3.39 -5.83
CA LEU A 46 -5.87 2.21 -5.50
C LEU A 46 -4.40 2.37 -5.94
N LYS A 47 -4.14 2.94 -7.13
CA LYS A 47 -2.77 3.20 -7.58
C LYS A 47 -2.05 4.20 -6.70
N LEU A 48 -2.68 5.33 -6.33
CA LEU A 48 -2.04 6.32 -5.46
C LEU A 48 -1.69 5.73 -4.09
N HIS A 49 -2.58 4.90 -3.53
CA HIS A 49 -2.33 4.24 -2.24
C HIS A 49 -1.29 3.13 -2.29
N ALA A 50 -1.02 2.55 -3.46
CA ALA A 50 0.04 1.56 -3.66
C ALA A 50 1.43 2.17 -3.90
N ILE A 51 1.53 3.50 -4.13
CA ILE A 51 2.83 4.18 -4.31
C ILE A 51 3.76 4.04 -3.10
N PRO A 52 3.31 4.29 -1.84
CA PRO A 52 4.15 4.11 -0.65
C PRO A 52 4.72 2.69 -0.54
N GLU A 53 3.93 1.67 -0.88
CA GLU A 53 4.33 0.26 -0.87
C GLU A 53 5.45 -0.01 -1.90
N GLN A 54 5.34 0.54 -3.11
CA GLN A 54 6.37 0.36 -4.14
C GLN A 54 7.69 1.06 -3.79
N LEU A 55 7.64 2.20 -3.10
CA LEU A 55 8.83 2.94 -2.65
C LEU A 55 9.53 2.26 -1.45
N ALA A 56 8.78 1.50 -0.66
CA ALA A 56 9.28 0.70 0.46
C ALA A 56 10.25 -0.41 0.00
N HIS A 57 9.97 -1.06 -1.14
CA HIS A 57 10.77 -2.17 -1.68
C HIS A 57 12.21 -1.79 -2.07
N LYS A 58 12.54 -0.50 -2.16
CA LYS A 58 13.89 -0.01 -2.48
C LYS A 58 14.77 0.23 -1.25
N HIS A 59 14.26 -0.04 -0.04
CA HIS A 59 14.88 0.30 1.25
C HIS A 59 15.01 -0.92 2.17
N GLY A 60 15.86 -0.82 3.20
CA GLY A 60 16.18 -1.93 4.11
C GLY A 60 14.95 -2.59 4.75
N ASN A 61 15.07 -3.89 5.05
CA ASN A 61 13.97 -4.80 5.40
C ASN A 61 12.99 -4.24 6.44
N THR A 62 13.48 -3.57 7.49
CA THR A 62 12.65 -3.08 8.60
C THR A 62 11.89 -1.79 8.28
N GLN A 63 12.50 -0.86 7.54
CA GLN A 63 11.84 0.40 7.13
C GLN A 63 10.74 0.12 6.10
N SER A 64 10.99 -0.83 5.19
CA SER A 64 10.01 -1.27 4.20
C SER A 64 8.75 -1.83 4.84
N GLN A 65 8.92 -2.68 5.86
CA GLN A 65 7.80 -3.28 6.58
C GLN A 65 6.95 -2.23 7.33
N LEU A 66 7.58 -1.23 7.94
CA LEU A 66 6.86 -0.15 8.63
C LEU A 66 6.04 0.71 7.65
N ILE A 67 6.61 1.05 6.49
CA ILE A 67 5.91 1.78 5.43
C ILE A 67 4.72 0.97 4.91
N MET A 68 4.90 -0.34 4.70
CA MET A 68 3.86 -1.25 4.21
C MET A 68 2.67 -1.36 5.18
N VAL A 69 2.94 -1.47 6.49
CA VAL A 69 1.90 -1.47 7.52
C VAL A 69 1.15 -0.12 7.56
N LEU A 70 1.86 0.99 7.40
CA LEU A 70 1.26 2.32 7.40
C LEU A 70 0.38 2.57 6.15
N ALA A 71 0.80 2.07 4.99
CA ALA A 71 0.01 2.08 3.77
C ALA A 71 -1.27 1.21 3.90
N LEU A 72 -1.17 0.04 4.53
CA LEU A 72 -2.32 -0.82 4.81
C LEU A 72 -3.31 -0.16 5.79
N LEU A 73 -2.79 0.52 6.82
CA LEU A 73 -3.59 1.32 7.76
C LEU A 73 -4.32 2.48 7.06
N ALA A 74 -3.65 3.17 6.13
CA ALA A 74 -4.26 4.22 5.32
C ALA A 74 -5.42 3.69 4.48
N LEU A 75 -5.27 2.51 3.88
CA LEU A 75 -6.29 1.87 3.06
C LEU A 75 -7.49 1.41 3.91
N PHE A 76 -7.24 0.77 5.06
CA PHE A 76 -8.30 0.28 5.95
C PHE A 76 -9.08 1.43 6.59
N THR A 77 -8.39 2.48 7.01
CA THR A 77 -8.99 3.61 7.74
C THR A 77 -9.53 4.70 6.81
N HIS A 78 -9.09 4.73 5.54
CA HIS A 78 -9.39 5.79 4.58
C HIS A 78 -8.93 7.19 5.05
N ASN A 79 -7.87 7.24 5.89
CA ASN A 79 -7.33 8.48 6.43
C ASN A 79 -6.00 8.83 5.72
N ASN A 80 -6.02 9.95 4.99
CA ASN A 80 -4.89 10.45 4.20
C ASN A 80 -3.64 10.71 5.02
N ILE A 81 -3.75 10.94 6.34
CA ILE A 81 -2.59 11.25 7.18
C ILE A 81 -1.60 10.09 7.24
N PHE A 82 -2.10 8.85 7.23
CA PHE A 82 -1.26 7.65 7.23
C PHE A 82 -0.57 7.46 5.88
N TRP A 83 -1.25 7.78 4.77
CA TRP A 83 -0.64 7.76 3.43
C TRP A 83 0.46 8.81 3.28
N VAL A 84 0.22 10.04 3.75
CA VAL A 84 1.23 11.11 3.74
C VAL A 84 2.43 10.75 4.63
N ALA A 85 2.18 10.21 5.83
CA ALA A 85 3.23 9.74 6.71
C ALA A 85 4.07 8.62 6.06
N ALA A 86 3.43 7.68 5.36
CA ALA A 86 4.11 6.61 4.64
C ALA A 86 4.99 7.14 3.50
N LEU A 87 4.52 8.17 2.77
CA LEU A 87 5.33 8.86 1.76
C LEU A 87 6.54 9.57 2.36
N ILE A 88 6.35 10.35 3.42
CA ILE A 88 7.44 11.06 4.10
C ILE A 88 8.49 10.04 4.57
N LEU A 89 8.05 8.95 5.18
CA LEU A 89 8.92 7.90 5.68
C LEU A 89 9.60 7.09 4.56
N ALA A 90 8.98 6.97 3.39
CA ALA A 90 9.58 6.34 2.22
C ALA A 90 10.61 7.24 1.51
N LEU A 91 10.43 8.57 1.56
CA LEU A 91 11.37 9.54 1.00
C LEU A 91 12.60 9.76 1.91
N LEU A 92 12.40 9.75 3.23
CA LEU A 92 13.49 9.90 4.19
C LEU A 92 14.17 8.55 4.43
N LYS A 93 15.43 8.40 4.02
CA LYS A 93 16.23 7.22 4.39
C LYS A 93 16.52 7.27 5.89
N LEU A 94 16.00 6.30 6.65
CA LEU A 94 16.46 6.08 8.01
C LEU A 94 17.81 5.37 7.94
N PRO A 95 18.89 5.93 8.52
CA PRO A 95 20.16 5.21 8.60
C PRO A 95 20.00 3.96 9.44
N ASP A 96 20.70 2.89 9.06
CA ASP A 96 20.82 1.71 9.92
C ASP A 96 21.80 2.01 11.06
N PHE A 97 21.25 2.32 12.23
CA PHE A 97 22.01 2.62 13.44
C PHE A 97 22.34 1.39 14.28
N LEU A 98 21.71 0.24 14.00
CA LEU A 98 21.90 -0.98 14.79
C LEU A 98 23.13 -1.75 14.32
N THR A 99 23.34 -1.85 13.01
CA THR A 99 24.51 -2.56 12.44
C THR A 99 25.84 -2.00 12.94
N PRO A 100 26.09 -0.67 12.95
CA PRO A 100 27.33 -0.11 13.50
C PRO A 100 27.47 -0.37 15.00
N LEU A 101 26.39 -0.29 15.77
CA LEU A 101 26.41 -0.48 17.22
C LEU A 101 26.74 -1.93 17.60
N ASN A 102 26.20 -2.90 16.86
CA ASN A 102 26.47 -4.31 17.06
C ASN A 102 27.91 -4.69 16.65
N ASN A 103 28.44 -4.04 15.61
CA ASN A 103 29.85 -4.22 15.23
C ASN A 103 30.81 -3.69 16.31
N ILE A 104 30.44 -2.59 16.98
CA ILE A 104 31.22 -2.06 18.11
C ILE A 104 31.17 -3.01 19.30
N SER A 105 30.00 -3.55 19.66
CA SER A 105 29.87 -4.50 20.78
C SER A 105 30.63 -5.80 20.53
N GLU A 106 30.60 -6.34 19.30
CA GLU A 106 31.39 -7.51 18.93
C GLU A 106 32.90 -7.23 18.97
N SER A 107 33.32 -6.06 18.49
CA SER A 107 34.73 -5.67 18.53
C SER A 107 35.22 -5.49 19.97
N LEU A 108 34.39 -4.91 20.84
CA LEU A 108 34.67 -4.82 22.28
C LEU A 108 34.71 -6.20 22.93
N LYS A 109 33.80 -7.11 22.58
CA LYS A 109 33.79 -8.49 23.09
C LYS A 109 35.06 -9.27 22.70
N LYS A 110 35.61 -9.00 21.51
CA LYS A 110 36.89 -9.59 21.07
C LYS A 110 38.12 -8.96 21.75
N LEU A 111 38.04 -7.69 22.14
CA LEU A 111 39.12 -7.02 22.90
C LEU A 111 39.03 -7.25 24.41
N ALA A 112 37.84 -7.61 24.92
CA ALA A 112 37.67 -8.02 26.30
C ALA A 112 38.47 -9.32 26.51
N PRO A 113 39.41 -9.35 27.46
CA PRO A 113 40.09 -10.59 27.81
C PRO A 113 39.05 -11.61 28.25
N ASP A 114 39.22 -12.84 27.79
CA ASP A 114 38.39 -14.00 28.09
C ASP A 114 38.25 -14.15 29.61
N SER A 115 37.26 -13.47 30.18
CA SER A 115 36.89 -13.58 31.58
C SER A 115 36.00 -14.80 31.69
N GLY A 116 36.64 -15.95 31.48
CA GLY A 116 36.31 -17.27 31.99
C GLY A 116 34.84 -17.65 32.04
N GLU A 117 34.39 -18.37 31.03
CA GLU A 117 33.66 -19.62 31.28
C GLU A 117 34.34 -20.74 30.50
N GLN A 118 35.45 -21.23 31.06
CA GLN A 118 35.80 -22.63 30.90
C GLN A 118 34.60 -23.43 31.40
N SER A 119 33.81 -23.95 30.46
CA SER A 119 32.94 -25.09 30.73
C SER A 119 33.82 -26.15 31.42
N PRO A 120 33.45 -26.64 32.62
CA PRO A 120 34.30 -27.59 33.32
C PRO A 120 34.46 -28.83 32.44
N PRO A 121 35.68 -29.40 32.34
CA PRO A 121 35.90 -30.58 31.52
C PRO A 121 34.99 -31.72 31.99
N PRO A 122 34.53 -32.61 31.08
CA PRO A 122 33.74 -33.77 31.48
C PRO A 122 34.54 -34.57 32.49
N VAL A 123 34.00 -34.72 33.71
CA VAL A 123 34.58 -35.59 34.73
C VAL A 123 34.46 -37.02 34.19
N GLU A 124 35.57 -37.51 33.64
CA GLU A 124 35.76 -38.89 33.27
C GLU A 124 35.75 -39.72 34.56
N LYS A 125 34.62 -40.39 34.80
CA LYS A 125 34.45 -41.37 35.87
C LYS A 125 35.29 -42.61 35.52
N SER A 126 36.61 -42.52 35.70
CA SER A 126 37.51 -43.67 35.69
C SER A 126 37.29 -44.48 36.97
N GLY A 127 37.04 -45.78 36.80
CA GLY A 127 36.49 -46.67 37.81
C GLY A 127 37.40 -46.91 39.01
N GLU A 128 36.77 -46.94 40.19
CA GLU A 128 37.23 -47.73 41.32
C GLU A 128 36.77 -49.18 41.11
N VAL A 129 37.72 -50.02 40.70
CA VAL A 129 37.76 -51.43 41.06
C VAL A 129 38.99 -51.60 41.93
N GLN A 130 38.78 -51.75 43.23
CA GLN A 130 39.50 -52.67 44.12
C GLN A 130 38.88 -52.66 45.51
#